data_AF-A0A6L9GA80-F1
#
_entry.id   AF-A0A6L9GA80-F1
#
_cell.length_a   1.000
_cell.length_b   1.000
_cell.length_c   1.000
_cell.angle_alpha   90.00
_cell.angle_beta   90.00
_cell.angle_gamma   90.00
#
_symmetry.space_group_name_H-M   'P 1'
#
loop_
_entity.id
_entity.type
_entity.pdbx_description
1 polymer ?
#
loop_
_entity_poly.entity_id
_entity_poly.type
_entity_poly.pdbx_seq_one_letter_code
_entity_poly.pdbx_strand_id
1 'polypeptide(L)'
;EHHGTPGQVGAGGVKVGRLVPDLATVRRCVPTLGRSTAIGFLAGVLPGAGASLGSFLAYSVEKKLVDPQGRTFGKGDPRGVVAPEAGNNAAAGGALVPMLSLGVPGSGTTAVLLAVLLSLNITPG
;
A
#
# COMPACT_ATOMS: atom_id res chain seq x y z
N GLU A 1 11.16 -36.60 -11.23
CA GLU A 1 12.44 -35.90 -11.45
C GLU A 1 12.64 -35.75 -12.94
N HIS A 2 12.57 -34.53 -13.49
CA HIS A 2 12.79 -34.28 -14.92
C HIS A 2 13.61 -32.99 -15.06
N HIS A 3 14.92 -33.17 -15.26
CA HIS A 3 15.84 -32.15 -15.72
C HIS A 3 15.59 -31.88 -17.20
N GLY A 4 15.07 -30.69 -17.52
CA GLY A 4 15.01 -30.14 -18.87
C GLY A 4 16.02 -29.01 -19.01
N THR A 5 17.08 -29.30 -19.77
CA THR A 5 18.01 -28.48 -20.55
C THR A 5 18.04 -26.94 -20.34
N PRO A 6 19.24 -26.34 -20.14
CA PRO A 6 19.42 -24.89 -20.03
C PRO A 6 19.29 -24.22 -21.40
N GLY A 7 18.07 -23.77 -21.73
CA GLY A 7 17.77 -23.01 -22.93
C GLY A 7 17.86 -21.51 -22.69
N GLN A 8 18.98 -20.91 -23.12
CA GLN A 8 19.14 -19.51 -23.53
C GLN A 8 18.37 -18.46 -22.70
N VAL A 9 18.98 -18.03 -21.59
CA VAL A 9 18.65 -16.73 -20.96
C VAL A 9 19.17 -15.64 -21.90
N GLY A 10 18.34 -15.25 -22.86
CA GLY A 10 18.60 -14.09 -23.69
C GLY A 10 18.83 -12.88 -22.79
N ALA A 11 20.00 -12.27 -22.91
CA ALA A 11 20.40 -11.01 -22.30
C ALA A 11 19.58 -9.84 -22.88
N GLY A 12 18.25 -9.90 -22.73
CA GLY A 12 17.33 -8.81 -23.03
C GLY A 12 17.29 -7.90 -21.82
N GLY A 13 18.19 -6.92 -21.75
CA GLY A 13 18.10 -5.84 -20.77
C GLY A 13 16.68 -5.27 -20.79
N VAL A 14 15.99 -5.35 -19.66
CA VAL A 14 14.67 -4.75 -19.47
C VAL A 14 14.82 -3.28 -19.82
N LYS A 15 14.23 -2.85 -20.95
CA LYS A 15 14.19 -1.44 -21.33
C LYS A 15 13.31 -0.72 -20.32
N VAL A 16 13.93 -0.20 -19.25
CA VAL A 16 13.26 0.68 -18.31
C VAL A 16 12.81 1.90 -19.11
N GLY A 17 11.49 2.05 -19.24
CA GLY A 17 10.90 3.20 -19.90
C GLY A 17 11.16 4.50 -19.13
N ARG A 18 10.40 5.55 -19.45
CA ARG A 18 10.51 6.84 -18.77
C ARG A 18 10.35 6.67 -17.25
N LEU A 19 11.33 7.13 -16.48
CA LEU A 19 11.38 6.97 -15.01
C LEU A 19 10.29 7.75 -14.29
N VAL A 20 9.77 8.79 -14.94
CA VAL A 20 8.76 9.70 -14.40
C VAL A 20 7.45 9.49 -15.16
N PRO A 21 6.33 9.24 -14.46
CA PRO A 21 5.04 9.08 -15.11
C PRO A 21 4.59 10.38 -15.80
N ASP A 22 3.83 10.23 -16.87
CA ASP A 22 3.22 11.37 -17.55
C ASP A 22 2.14 12.03 -16.67
N LEU A 23 2.01 13.35 -16.79
CA LEU A 23 1.06 14.12 -15.99
C LEU A 23 -0.39 13.68 -16.22
N ALA A 24 -0.72 13.22 -17.44
CA ALA A 24 -2.03 12.67 -17.75
C ALA A 24 -2.29 11.35 -17.00
N THR A 25 -1.28 10.50 -16.86
CA THR A 25 -1.36 9.26 -16.07
C THR A 25 -1.57 9.57 -14.59
N VAL A 26 -0.83 10.53 -14.05
CA VAL A 26 -1.00 10.97 -12.65
C VAL A 26 -2.42 11.46 -12.41
N ARG A 27 -2.94 12.33 -13.28
CA ARG A 27 -4.31 12.86 -13.18
C ARG A 27 -5.36 11.75 -13.25
N ARG A 28 -5.13 10.71 -14.06
CA ARG A 28 -6.02 9.54 -14.18
C ARG A 28 -6.05 8.67 -12.93
N CYS A 29 -5.02 8.75 -12.07
CA CYS A 29 -4.89 8.01 -10.82
C CYS A 29 -5.37 8.78 -9.58
N VAL A 30 -5.66 10.08 -9.68
CA VAL A 30 -6.22 10.91 -8.58
C VAL A 30 -7.44 10.29 -7.90
N PRO A 31 -8.47 9.77 -8.59
CA PRO A 31 -9.61 9.16 -7.91
C PRO A 31 -9.22 7.87 -7.16
N THR A 32 -8.28 7.10 -7.70
CA THR A 32 -7.71 5.91 -7.06
C THR A 32 -6.99 6.30 -5.77
N LEU A 33 -6.12 7.32 -5.84
CA LEU A 33 -5.41 7.87 -4.69
C LEU A 33 -6.39 8.22 -3.56
N GLY A 34 -7.41 9.02 -3.83
CA GLY A 34 -8.37 9.44 -2.81
C GLY A 34 -9.10 8.27 -2.13
N ARG A 35 -9.60 7.31 -2.91
CA ARG A 35 -10.31 6.13 -2.39
C ARG A 35 -9.38 5.24 -1.56
N SER A 36 -8.21 4.93 -2.10
CA SER A 36 -7.23 4.08 -1.43
C SER A 36 -6.68 4.72 -0.17
N THR A 37 -6.49 6.04 -0.14
CA THR A 37 -6.14 6.78 1.06
C THR A 37 -7.22 6.66 2.14
N ALA A 38 -8.51 6.83 1.80
CA ALA A 38 -9.58 6.67 2.77
C ALA A 38 -9.64 5.24 3.35
N ILE A 39 -9.53 4.23 2.49
CA ILE A 39 -9.51 2.81 2.90
C ILE A 39 -8.30 2.53 3.79
N GLY A 40 -7.11 2.98 3.37
CA GLY A 40 -5.87 2.81 4.11
C GLY A 40 -5.91 3.47 5.48
N PHE A 41 -6.36 4.72 5.55
CA PHE A 41 -6.50 5.45 6.81
C PHE A 41 -7.43 4.74 7.79
N LEU A 42 -8.62 4.33 7.33
CA LEU A 42 -9.57 3.59 8.17
C LEU A 42 -8.98 2.25 8.64
N ALA A 43 -8.29 1.52 7.77
CA ALA A 43 -7.59 0.31 8.15
C ALA A 43 -6.47 0.57 9.17
N GLY A 44 -5.78 1.70 9.07
CA GLY A 44 -4.74 2.10 10.03
C GLY A 44 -5.29 2.49 11.40
N VAL A 45 -6.44 3.18 11.45
CA VAL A 45 -7.10 3.56 12.71
C VAL A 45 -7.56 2.33 13.51
N LEU A 46 -7.84 1.22 12.83
CA LEU A 46 -8.22 -0.03 13.50
C LEU A 46 -7.00 -0.66 14.19
N PRO A 47 -7.06 -0.91 15.52
CA PRO A 47 -5.98 -1.56 16.25
C PRO A 47 -5.61 -2.93 15.66
N GLY A 48 -4.33 -3.14 15.38
CA GLY A 48 -3.78 -4.41 14.89
C GLY A 48 -4.03 -4.73 13.41
N ALA A 49 -4.82 -3.94 12.68
CA ALA A 49 -5.09 -4.18 11.25
C ALA A 49 -3.89 -3.83 10.36
N GLY A 50 -3.23 -2.71 10.64
CA GLY A 50 -1.96 -2.31 10.04
C GLY A 50 -1.96 -2.07 8.52
N ALA A 51 -0.76 -1.79 8.00
CA ALA A 51 -0.52 -1.37 6.62
C ALA A 51 -0.81 -2.46 5.57
N SER A 52 -0.49 -3.72 5.88
CA SER A 52 -0.67 -4.83 4.94
C SER A 52 -2.14 -5.02 4.57
N LEU A 53 -3.03 -5.03 5.56
CA LEU A 53 -4.47 -5.14 5.32
C LEU A 53 -4.99 -3.93 4.54
N GLY A 54 -4.59 -2.71 4.90
CA GLY A 54 -4.95 -1.49 4.17
C GLY A 54 -4.56 -1.55 2.69
N SER A 55 -3.37 -2.06 2.39
CA SER A 55 -2.87 -2.24 1.02
C SER A 55 -3.67 -3.28 0.24
N PHE A 56 -3.96 -4.43 0.86
CA PHE A 56 -4.75 -5.50 0.25
C PHE A 56 -6.20 -5.07 -0.02
N LEU A 57 -6.83 -4.38 0.94
CA LEU A 57 -8.18 -3.85 0.78
C LEU A 57 -8.22 -2.78 -0.31
N ALA A 58 -7.29 -1.83 -0.31
CA ALA A 58 -7.21 -0.79 -1.33
C ALA A 58 -7.05 -1.40 -2.73
N TYR A 59 -6.16 -2.39 -2.91
CA TYR A 59 -6.01 -3.11 -4.17
C TYR A 59 -7.29 -3.86 -4.58
N SER A 60 -7.89 -4.59 -3.64
CA SER A 60 -9.08 -5.41 -3.91
C SER A 60 -10.29 -4.58 -4.29
N VAL A 61 -10.51 -3.45 -3.59
CA VAL A 61 -11.60 -2.51 -3.88
C VAL A 61 -11.34 -1.84 -5.23
N GLU A 62 -10.15 -1.31 -5.47
CA GLU A 62 -9.86 -0.61 -6.72
C GLU A 62 -9.93 -1.56 -7.91
N LYS A 63 -9.42 -2.80 -7.79
CA LYS A 63 -9.53 -3.83 -8.83
C LYS A 63 -11.00 -4.10 -9.17
N LYS A 64 -11.86 -4.29 -8.16
CA LYS A 64 -13.30 -4.52 -8.39
C LYS A 64 -13.98 -3.32 -9.06
N LEU A 65 -13.59 -2.09 -8.69
CA LEU A 65 -14.25 -0.88 -9.16
C LEU A 65 -13.80 -0.47 -10.57
N VAL A 66 -12.51 -0.61 -10.86
CA VAL A 66 -11.89 -0.12 -12.10
C VAL A 66 -11.73 -1.22 -13.14
N ASP A 67 -11.55 -2.47 -12.71
CA ASP A 67 -11.33 -3.61 -13.59
C ASP A 67 -12.31 -4.75 -13.30
N PRO A 68 -13.63 -4.51 -13.42
CA PRO A 68 -14.65 -5.51 -13.11
C PRO A 68 -14.55 -6.77 -14.00
N GLN A 69 -13.90 -6.65 -15.15
CA GLN A 69 -13.69 -7.74 -16.11
C GLN A 69 -12.27 -8.34 -16.04
N GLY A 70 -11.42 -7.89 -15.11
CA GLY A 70 -10.10 -8.47 -14.87
C GLY A 70 -9.14 -8.37 -16.05
N ARG A 71 -9.26 -7.34 -16.90
CA ARG A 71 -8.49 -7.22 -18.14
C ARG A 71 -7.25 -6.37 -18.00
N THR A 72 -7.20 -5.44 -17.04
CA THR A 72 -6.20 -4.36 -16.98
C THR A 72 -5.25 -4.49 -15.78
N PHE A 73 -5.74 -4.93 -14.62
CA PHE A 73 -4.91 -5.13 -13.44
C PHE A 73 -3.96 -6.31 -13.65
N GLY A 74 -2.68 -6.15 -13.28
CA GLY A 74 -1.63 -7.13 -13.55
C GLY A 74 -1.11 -7.15 -14.99
N LYS A 75 -1.67 -6.32 -15.89
CA LYS A 75 -1.22 -6.18 -17.29
C LYS A 75 -0.62 -4.80 -17.60
N GLY A 76 -0.18 -4.08 -16.57
CA GLY A 76 0.45 -2.77 -16.71
C GLY A 76 -0.47 -1.57 -16.42
N ASP A 77 -1.66 -1.77 -15.85
CA ASP A 77 -2.44 -0.64 -15.33
C ASP A 77 -1.75 -0.03 -14.08
N PRO A 78 -1.35 1.24 -14.10
CA PRO A 78 -0.67 1.89 -12.97
C PRO A 78 -1.55 1.95 -11.71
N ARG A 79 -2.87 1.90 -11.83
CA ARG A 79 -3.78 1.89 -10.66
C ARG A 79 -3.58 0.64 -9.79
N GLY A 80 -3.09 -0.45 -10.38
CA GLY A 80 -2.75 -1.68 -9.65
C GLY A 80 -1.62 -1.52 -8.63
N VAL A 81 -0.73 -0.53 -8.80
CA VAL A 81 0.31 -0.19 -7.82
C VAL A 81 -0.06 1.05 -7.01
N VAL A 82 -0.69 2.05 -7.62
CA VAL A 82 -1.07 3.29 -6.93
C VAL A 82 -2.04 3.00 -5.78
N ALA A 83 -3.00 2.09 -5.96
CA ALA A 83 -3.96 1.75 -4.91
C ALA A 83 -3.32 1.17 -3.64
N PRO A 84 -2.53 0.07 -3.69
CA PRO A 84 -1.89 -0.47 -2.49
C PRO A 84 -0.89 0.51 -1.86
N GLU A 85 -0.09 1.25 -2.66
CA GLU A 85 0.90 2.19 -2.12
C GLU A 85 0.23 3.38 -1.39
N ALA A 86 -0.84 3.92 -1.97
CA ALA A 86 -1.61 4.98 -1.33
C ALA A 86 -2.31 4.50 -0.05
N GLY A 87 -2.85 3.27 -0.08
CA GLY A 87 -3.46 2.62 1.08
C GLY A 87 -2.45 2.37 2.21
N ASN A 88 -1.28 1.83 1.90
CA ASN A 88 -0.19 1.62 2.86
C ASN A 88 0.20 2.92 3.55
N ASN A 89 0.52 3.95 2.75
CA ASN A 89 0.98 5.23 3.26
C ASN A 89 -0.08 5.92 4.14
N ALA A 90 -1.35 5.83 3.74
CA ALA A 90 -2.45 6.37 4.54
C ALA A 90 -2.67 5.57 5.84
N ALA A 91 -2.49 4.24 5.82
CA ALA A 91 -2.59 3.40 7.00
C ALA A 91 -1.52 3.73 8.04
N ALA A 92 -0.31 4.05 7.60
CA ALA A 92 0.76 4.51 8.50
C ALA A 92 0.35 5.77 9.28
N GLY A 93 -0.24 6.76 8.60
CA GLY A 93 -0.79 7.95 9.25
C GLY A 93 -1.99 7.65 10.15
N GLY A 94 -2.90 6.77 9.71
CA GLY A 94 -4.08 6.36 10.49
C GLY A 94 -3.72 5.64 11.79
N ALA A 95 -2.68 4.80 11.78
CA ALA A 95 -2.22 4.03 12.94
C ALA A 95 -1.66 4.90 14.08
N LEU A 96 -1.24 6.14 13.77
CA LEU A 96 -0.79 7.09 14.78
C LEU A 96 -1.96 7.68 15.57
N VAL A 97 -3.17 7.73 15.00
CA VAL A 97 -4.33 8.32 15.66
C VAL A 97 -4.67 7.61 16.98
N PRO A 98 -5.01 6.30 17.00
CA PRO A 98 -5.34 5.60 18.25
C PRO A 98 -4.12 5.48 19.18
N MET A 99 -2.91 5.43 18.60
CA MET A 99 -1.68 5.31 19.36
C MET A 99 -1.41 6.57 20.17
N LEU A 100 -1.55 7.76 19.57
CA LEU A 100 -1.33 9.02 20.25
C LEU A 100 -2.51 9.46 21.12
N SER A 101 -3.74 9.12 20.74
CA SER A 101 -4.93 9.58 21.46
C SER A 101 -5.44 8.63 22.54
N LEU A 102 -5.14 7.33 22.45
CA LEU A 102 -5.61 6.33 23.42
C LEU A 102 -4.46 5.48 23.98
N GLY A 103 -3.23 5.67 23.53
CA GLY A 103 -2.11 4.80 23.88
C GLY A 103 -2.21 3.40 23.28
N VAL A 104 -3.10 3.18 22.30
CA VAL A 104 -3.36 1.85 21.71
C VAL A 104 -2.76 1.78 20.30
N PRO A 105 -1.78 0.89 20.03
CA PRO A 105 -1.11 0.84 18.74
C PRO A 105 -2.03 0.33 17.61
N GLY A 106 -2.01 1.02 16.48
CA GLY A 106 -2.70 0.60 15.25
C GLY A 106 -2.01 -0.54 14.50
N SER A 107 -0.72 -0.75 14.73
CA SER A 107 0.14 -1.71 14.03
C SER A 107 1.34 -2.13 14.86
N GLY A 108 2.05 -3.18 14.45
CA GLY A 108 3.32 -3.56 15.09
C GLY A 108 4.38 -2.45 15.07
N THR A 109 4.47 -1.68 13.98
CA THR A 109 5.38 -0.53 13.88
C THR A 109 5.03 0.58 14.86
N THR A 110 3.74 0.89 15.04
CA THR A 110 3.32 1.90 16.03
C THR A 110 3.42 1.40 17.47
N ALA A 111 3.36 0.09 17.71
CA ALA A 111 3.66 -0.50 19.02
C ALA A 111 5.14 -0.31 19.40
N VAL A 112 6.06 -0.51 18.45
CA VAL A 112 7.48 -0.20 18.67
C VAL A 112 7.68 1.28 18.96
N LEU A 113 7.03 2.16 18.19
CA LEU A 113 7.07 3.60 18.46
C LEU A 113 6.53 3.93 19.86
N LEU A 114 5.44 3.30 20.30
CA LEU A 114 4.86 3.51 21.62
C LEU A 114 5.83 3.08 22.72
N ALA A 115 6.52 1.94 22.57
CA ALA A 115 7.56 1.51 23.49
C ALA A 115 8.71 2.53 23.59
N VAL A 116 9.10 3.15 22.46
CA VAL A 116 10.10 4.23 22.44
C VAL A 116 9.58 5.48 23.17
N LEU A 117 8.35 5.90 22.92
CA LEU A 117 7.75 7.06 23.60
C LEU A 117 7.70 6.86 25.13
N LEU A 118 7.25 5.67 25.57
CA LEU A 118 7.23 5.32 26.99
C LEU A 118 8.65 5.31 27.60
N SER A 119 9.66 4.83 26.85
CA SER A 119 11.07 4.88 27.28
C SER A 119 11.58 6.32 27.43
N LEU A 120 11.03 7.26 26.66
CA LEU A 120 11.31 8.70 26.75
C LEU A 120 10.45 9.41 27.82
N ASN A 121 9.69 8.66 28.64
CA ASN A 121 8.71 9.20 29.60
C ASN A 121 7.59 10.04 28.96
N ILE A 122 7.28 9.78 27.68
CA ILE A 122 6.13 10.36 26.99
C ILE A 122 5.01 9.31 27.02
N THR A 123 3.91 9.63 27.72
CA THR A 123 2.72 8.78 27.76
C THR A 123 1.69 9.31 26.77
N PRO A 124 1.44 8.61 25.65
CA PRO A 124 0.38 8.97 24.73
C PRO A 124 -0.98 8.46 25.26
N GLY A 125 -2.04 9.25 25.06
CA GLY A 125 -3.36 9.02 25.69
C GLY A 125 -3.88 10.25 26.42
#